data_AF-F4PFZ1-F1
#
_entry.id   AF-F4PFZ1-F1
#
_cell.length_a   1.000
_cell.length_b   1.000
_cell.length_c   1.000
_cell.angle_alpha   90.00
_cell.angle_beta   90.00
_cell.angle_gamma   90.00
#
_symmetry.space_group_name_H-M   'P 1'
#
loop_
_entity.id
_entity.type
_entity.pdbx_description
1 polymer ?
#
loop_
_entity_poly.entity_id
_entity_poly.type
_entity_poly.pdbx_seq_one_letter_code
_entity_poly.pdbx_strand_id
1 'polypeptide(L)'
;QWVEEGIEQLVPFAESYGVKLGIEPLHPMYAADRSVIVTLGQANKMAEKFTADQVGVVVDGFHVWWDPELYEQIARAKGRILGFHVSDWNVPITDTFKARRMMGDGVIEIRRIRKAVQEAGYHGPIEVEIMNQDLWDMPGDDVLTLMKDRFVKHV
;
A
#
# COMPACT_ATOMS: atom_id res chain seq x y z
N GLN A 1 3.37 -11.56 17.28
CA GLN A 1 4.60 -12.08 17.91
C GLN A 1 5.61 -12.50 16.85
N TRP A 2 5.47 -13.66 16.20
CA TRP A 2 6.47 -14.16 15.22
C TRP A 2 6.90 -13.16 14.13
N VAL A 3 5.93 -12.46 13.52
CA VAL A 3 6.24 -11.45 12.49
C VAL A 3 7.02 -10.26 13.06
N GLU A 4 6.67 -9.82 14.28
CA GLU A 4 7.39 -8.72 14.94
C GLU A 4 8.84 -9.12 15.26
N GLU A 5 9.05 -10.32 15.82
CA GLU A 5 10.38 -10.86 16.10
C GLU A 5 11.22 -11.02 14.82
N GLY A 6 10.59 -11.42 13.72
CA GLY A 6 11.24 -11.50 12.41
C GLY A 6 11.69 -10.13 11.90
N ILE A 7 10.84 -9.11 12.01
CA ILE A 7 11.20 -7.72 11.66
C ILE A 7 12.36 -7.24 12.53
N GLU A 8 12.29 -7.46 13.85
CA GLU A 8 13.34 -7.07 14.81
C GLU A 8 14.72 -7.66 14.43
N GLN A 9 14.76 -8.90 13.94
CA GLN A 9 15.99 -9.54 13.47
C GLN A 9 16.52 -8.96 12.15
N LEU A 10 15.64 -8.50 11.26
CA LEU A 10 16.01 -7.96 9.95
C LEU A 10 16.50 -6.51 10.00
N VAL A 11 16.03 -5.72 10.98
CA VAL A 11 16.35 -4.28 11.07
C VAL A 11 17.85 -3.98 11.07
N PRO A 12 18.70 -4.61 11.92
CA PRO A 12 20.14 -4.33 11.91
C PRO A 12 20.82 -4.65 10.57
N PHE A 13 20.36 -5.71 9.89
CA PHE A 13 20.87 -6.08 8.57
C PHE A 13 20.47 -5.04 7.53
N ALA A 14 19.19 -4.67 7.44
CA ALA A 14 18.71 -3.66 6.50
C ALA A 14 19.43 -2.31 6.69
N GLU A 15 19.57 -1.88 7.94
CA GLU A 15 20.26 -0.64 8.30
C GLU A 15 21.73 -0.63 7.85
N SER A 16 22.44 -1.77 7.97
CA SER A 16 23.84 -1.89 7.51
C SER A 16 24.04 -1.66 6.01
N TYR A 17 22.96 -1.73 5.22
CA TYR A 17 22.94 -1.43 3.78
C TYR A 17 22.18 -0.15 3.44
N GLY A 18 21.79 0.65 4.43
CA GLY A 18 20.99 1.86 4.21
C GLY A 18 19.57 1.59 3.69
N VAL A 19 19.03 0.39 3.94
CA VAL A 19 17.68 -0.02 3.54
C VAL A 19 16.71 0.21 4.69
N LYS A 20 15.57 0.84 4.39
CA LYS A 20 14.44 0.97 5.32
C LYS A 20 13.45 -0.16 5.07
N LEU A 21 12.84 -0.69 6.12
CA LEU A 21 11.79 -1.71 5.99
C LEU A 21 10.41 -1.05 6.01
N GLY A 22 9.61 -1.27 4.94
CA GLY A 22 8.22 -0.84 4.86
C GLY A 22 7.27 -1.99 5.21
N ILE A 23 6.48 -1.83 6.27
CA ILE A 23 5.41 -2.77 6.61
C ILE A 23 4.18 -2.40 5.77
N GLU A 24 3.80 -3.29 4.86
CA GLU A 24 2.56 -3.18 4.09
C GLU A 24 1.46 -4.01 4.78
N PRO A 25 0.42 -3.37 5.36
CA PRO A 25 -0.75 -4.11 5.78
C PRO A 25 -1.51 -4.62 4.55
N LEU A 26 -1.92 -5.88 4.56
CA LEU A 26 -2.67 -6.50 3.47
C LEU A 26 -4.17 -6.50 3.77
N HIS A 27 -5.00 -6.52 2.73
CA HIS A 27 -6.46 -6.59 2.92
C HIS A 27 -6.85 -7.79 3.81
N PRO A 28 -7.81 -7.68 4.75
CA PRO A 28 -8.17 -8.74 5.70
C PRO A 28 -8.54 -10.10 5.09
N MET A 29 -8.93 -10.12 3.81
CA MET A 29 -9.18 -11.36 3.07
C MET A 29 -7.96 -12.27 2.96
N TYR A 30 -6.76 -11.72 3.16
CA TYR A 30 -5.47 -12.42 3.08
C TYR A 30 -4.90 -12.85 4.44
N ALA A 31 -5.65 -12.63 5.53
CA ALA A 31 -5.19 -12.86 6.89
C ALA A 31 -4.67 -14.29 7.15
N ALA A 32 -5.30 -15.28 6.50
CA ALA A 32 -5.09 -16.69 6.78
C ALA A 32 -3.91 -17.31 6.02
N ASP A 33 -3.51 -16.74 4.88
CA ASP A 33 -2.62 -17.42 3.93
C ASP A 33 -1.49 -16.54 3.36
N ARG A 34 -1.51 -15.21 3.57
CA ARG A 34 -0.45 -14.31 3.06
C ARG A 34 0.15 -13.40 4.12
N SER A 35 -0.68 -12.68 4.87
CA SER A 35 -0.18 -11.73 5.88
C SER A 35 -1.17 -11.56 7.02
N VAL A 36 -0.65 -11.67 8.25
CA VAL A 36 -1.40 -11.46 9.48
C VAL A 36 -1.45 -9.98 9.92
N ILE A 37 -0.78 -9.08 9.20
CA ILE A 37 -0.85 -7.63 9.42
C ILE A 37 -1.88 -7.08 8.43
N VAL A 38 -3.06 -6.74 8.94
CA VAL A 38 -4.24 -6.45 8.08
C VAL A 38 -4.84 -5.06 8.24
N THR A 39 -4.26 -4.23 9.10
CA THR A 39 -4.63 -2.82 9.22
C THR A 39 -3.41 -1.92 9.31
N LEU A 40 -3.54 -0.67 8.86
CA LEU A 40 -2.49 0.33 9.00
C LEU A 40 -2.19 0.61 10.48
N GLY A 41 -3.19 0.50 11.36
CA GLY A 41 -2.99 0.63 12.81
C GLY A 41 -2.08 -0.46 13.40
N GLN A 42 -2.19 -1.71 12.93
CA GLN A 42 -1.28 -2.78 13.33
C GLN A 42 0.14 -2.51 12.81
N ALA A 43 0.28 -2.12 11.54
CA ALA A 43 1.57 -1.78 10.94
C ALA A 43 2.25 -0.62 11.67
N ASN A 44 1.52 0.46 11.96
CA ASN A 44 2.01 1.61 12.73
C ASN A 44 2.52 1.18 14.12
N LYS A 45 1.75 0.38 14.86
CA LYS A 45 2.15 -0.10 16.18
C LYS A 45 3.48 -0.87 16.14
N MET A 46 3.72 -1.65 15.09
CA MET A 46 4.98 -2.37 14.90
C MET A 46 6.13 -1.43 14.51
N ALA A 47 5.89 -0.52 13.56
CA ALA A 47 6.90 0.43 13.08
C ALA A 47 7.36 1.41 14.16
N GLU A 48 6.48 1.81 15.09
CA GLU A 48 6.77 2.73 16.20
C GLU A 48 7.78 2.19 17.21
N LYS A 49 8.05 0.88 17.22
CA LYS A 49 9.12 0.30 18.03
C LYS A 49 10.53 0.68 17.54
N PHE A 50 10.64 1.22 16.33
CA PHE A 50 11.89 1.58 15.67
C PHE A 50 11.91 3.06 15.28
N THR A 51 13.08 3.56 14.89
CA THR A 51 13.18 4.90 14.31
C THR A 51 12.53 4.97 12.93
N ALA A 52 12.10 6.16 12.51
CA ALA A 52 11.48 6.37 11.20
C ALA A 52 12.44 6.09 10.02
N ASP A 53 13.75 6.09 10.30
CA ASP A 53 14.78 5.74 9.32
C ASP A 53 15.07 4.24 9.23
N GLN A 54 14.50 3.42 10.13
CA GLN A 54 14.65 1.97 10.11
C GLN A 54 13.38 1.27 9.61
N VAL A 55 12.23 1.61 10.20
CA VAL A 55 10.95 0.96 9.89
C VAL A 55 9.84 2.00 9.73
N GLY A 56 9.11 1.84 8.64
CA GLY A 56 7.93 2.62 8.32
C GLY A 56 6.81 1.75 7.76
N VAL A 57 5.84 2.39 7.11
CA VAL A 57 4.66 1.73 6.57
C VAL A 57 4.48 2.04 5.10
N VAL A 58 3.88 1.11 4.37
CA VAL A 58 3.42 1.30 3.00
C VAL A 58 1.91 1.45 3.02
N VAL A 59 1.39 2.48 2.35
CA VAL A 59 -0.05 2.70 2.21
C VAL A 59 -0.45 2.21 0.82
N ASP A 60 -1.00 1.01 0.72
CA ASP A 60 -1.61 0.53 -0.51
C ASP A 60 -3.13 0.73 -0.45
N GLY A 61 -3.65 1.57 -1.36
CA GLY A 61 -5.07 1.86 -1.46
C GLY A 61 -5.95 0.61 -1.52
N PHE A 62 -5.54 -0.44 -2.25
CA PHE A 62 -6.30 -1.69 -2.35
C PHE A 62 -6.48 -2.38 -1.00
N HIS A 63 -5.46 -2.31 -0.14
CA HIS A 63 -5.46 -2.99 1.15
C HIS A 63 -6.20 -2.23 2.25
N VAL A 64 -6.25 -0.89 2.16
CA VAL A 64 -6.64 -0.05 3.30
C VAL A 64 -7.89 0.80 3.07
N TRP A 65 -8.41 0.93 1.85
CA TRP A 65 -9.51 1.87 1.53
C TRP A 65 -10.80 1.65 2.36
N TRP A 66 -11.03 0.42 2.83
CA TRP A 66 -12.21 0.01 3.59
C TRP A 66 -12.17 0.42 5.08
N ASP A 67 -10.98 0.74 5.60
CA ASP A 67 -10.74 0.91 7.04
C ASP A 67 -11.34 2.24 7.54
N PRO A 68 -12.26 2.23 8.53
CA PRO A 68 -12.83 3.46 9.07
C PRO A 68 -11.81 4.36 9.77
N GLU A 69 -10.69 3.80 10.25
CA GLU A 69 -9.62 4.55 10.92
C GLU A 69 -8.53 5.03 9.94
N LEU A 70 -8.67 4.76 8.63
CA LEU A 70 -7.62 4.98 7.63
C LEU A 70 -6.94 6.35 7.75
N TYR A 71 -7.72 7.43 7.77
CA TYR A 71 -7.18 8.79 7.79
C TYR A 71 -6.47 9.13 9.09
N GLU A 72 -6.94 8.61 10.23
CA GLU A 72 -6.26 8.74 11.51
C GLU A 72 -4.92 8.00 11.48
N GLN A 73 -4.92 6.78 10.95
CA GLN A 73 -3.70 5.95 10.87
C GLN A 73 -2.69 6.50 9.85
N ILE A 74 -3.12 7.12 8.75
CA ILE A 74 -2.24 7.86 7.82
C ILE A 74 -1.61 9.07 8.55
N ALA A 75 -2.40 9.84 9.29
CA ALA A 75 -1.88 10.98 10.05
C ALA A 75 -0.90 10.55 11.15
N ARG A 76 -1.16 9.42 11.82
CA ARG A 76 -0.26 8.80 12.80
C ARG A 76 1.06 8.36 12.18
N ALA A 77 1.05 7.92 10.91
CA ALA A 77 2.23 7.53 10.15
C ALA A 77 3.09 8.71 9.67
N LYS A 78 2.84 9.95 10.13
CA LYS A 78 3.58 11.14 9.71
C LYS A 78 5.09 10.96 9.82
N GLY A 79 5.79 11.19 8.71
CA GLY A 79 7.25 11.00 8.59
C GLY A 79 7.71 9.54 8.56
N ARG A 80 6.80 8.56 8.52
CA ARG A 80 7.07 7.11 8.48
C ARG A 80 6.46 6.39 7.30
N ILE A 81 5.72 7.08 6.42
CA ILE A 81 5.24 6.49 5.17
C ILE A 81 6.43 6.34 4.23
N LEU A 82 6.69 5.12 3.78
CA LEU A 82 7.81 4.78 2.89
C LEU A 82 7.37 4.46 1.46
N GLY A 83 6.07 4.20 1.25
CA GLY A 83 5.50 3.91 -0.06
C GLY A 83 4.01 4.24 -0.11
N PHE A 84 3.52 4.57 -1.29
CA PHE A 84 2.10 4.76 -1.58
C PHE A 84 1.76 4.06 -2.88
N HIS A 85 1.00 2.97 -2.79
CA HIS A 85 0.59 2.16 -3.93
C HIS A 85 -0.86 2.50 -4.32
N VAL A 86 -1.11 2.58 -5.61
CA VAL A 86 -2.44 2.88 -6.18
C VAL A 86 -2.86 1.81 -7.17
N SER A 87 -4.11 1.42 -7.02
CA SER A 87 -4.91 0.64 -7.96
C SER A 87 -6.36 1.07 -7.75
N ASP A 88 -7.33 0.26 -8.18
CA ASP A 88 -8.72 0.44 -7.80
C ASP A 88 -9.40 -0.87 -7.38
N TRP A 89 -10.57 -0.75 -6.75
CA TRP A 89 -11.37 -1.86 -6.22
C TRP A 89 -12.52 -2.23 -7.16
N ASN A 90 -12.53 -3.49 -7.62
CA ASN A 90 -13.57 -4.00 -8.50
C ASN A 90 -14.90 -4.27 -7.75
N VAL A 91 -16.03 -3.94 -8.39
CA VAL A 91 -17.37 -4.21 -7.85
C VAL A 91 -18.21 -4.97 -8.90
N PRO A 92 -18.59 -6.24 -8.65
CA PRO A 92 -18.19 -7.08 -7.51
C PRO A 92 -16.72 -7.54 -7.62
N ILE A 93 -16.13 -7.95 -6.48
CA ILE A 93 -14.85 -8.68 -6.49
C ILE A 93 -15.07 -10.07 -7.11
N THR A 94 -14.23 -10.44 -8.07
CA THR A 94 -14.33 -11.69 -8.84
C THR A 94 -13.19 -12.68 -8.55
N ASP A 95 -12.10 -12.21 -7.94
CA ASP A 95 -10.91 -13.01 -7.61
C ASP A 95 -10.27 -12.40 -6.36
N THR A 96 -9.69 -13.19 -5.46
CA THR A 96 -9.07 -12.62 -4.26
C THR A 96 -7.70 -12.01 -4.54
N PHE A 97 -6.97 -12.43 -5.57
CA PHE A 97 -5.64 -11.93 -5.91
C PHE A 97 -5.64 -11.01 -7.14
N LYS A 98 -6.36 -11.39 -8.21
CA LYS A 98 -6.36 -10.70 -9.51
C LYS A 98 -7.55 -9.75 -9.72
N ALA A 99 -8.06 -9.17 -8.64
CA ALA A 99 -9.22 -8.28 -8.69
C ALA A 99 -8.90 -6.79 -8.57
N ARG A 100 -7.62 -6.41 -8.60
CA ARG A 100 -7.26 -4.99 -8.73
C ARG A 100 -7.71 -4.48 -10.10
N ARG A 101 -8.08 -3.21 -10.19
CA ARG A 101 -8.42 -2.52 -11.45
C ARG A 101 -7.52 -1.31 -11.66
N MET A 102 -7.54 -0.77 -12.88
CA MET A 102 -6.87 0.47 -13.21
C MET A 102 -7.52 1.65 -12.45
N MET A 103 -6.73 2.63 -12.05
CA MET A 103 -7.21 3.79 -11.27
C MET A 103 -8.38 4.49 -11.99
N GLY A 104 -9.48 4.69 -11.25
CA GLY A 104 -10.71 5.30 -11.75
C GLY A 104 -11.72 4.34 -12.37
N ASP A 105 -11.41 3.03 -12.42
CA ASP A 105 -12.37 1.99 -12.85
C ASP A 105 -13.00 1.24 -11.66
N GLY A 106 -12.81 1.72 -10.43
CA GLY A 106 -13.41 1.16 -9.22
C GLY A 106 -14.04 2.23 -8.32
N VAL A 107 -13.96 2.01 -7.01
CA VAL A 107 -14.66 2.81 -5.99
C VAL A 107 -13.72 3.47 -4.97
N ILE A 108 -12.40 3.32 -5.12
CA ILE A 108 -11.45 3.92 -4.18
C ILE A 108 -11.40 5.44 -4.42
N GLU A 109 -11.56 6.22 -3.36
CA GLU A 109 -11.36 7.68 -3.37
C GLU A 109 -9.85 8.03 -3.39
N ILE A 110 -9.14 7.64 -4.45
CA ILE A 110 -7.66 7.64 -4.54
C ILE A 110 -7.08 9.02 -4.22
N ARG A 111 -7.64 10.09 -4.80
CA ARG A 111 -7.19 11.47 -4.55
C ARG A 111 -7.27 11.88 -3.08
N ARG A 112 -8.29 11.41 -2.37
CA ARG A 112 -8.50 11.72 -0.96
C ARG A 112 -7.44 11.02 -0.10
N ILE A 113 -7.14 9.76 -0.41
CA ILE A 113 -6.06 9.01 0.25
C ILE A 113 -4.71 9.66 -0.07
N ARG A 114 -4.42 9.96 -1.34
CA ARG A 114 -3.19 10.66 -1.77
C ARG A 114 -2.99 11.96 -1.00
N LYS A 115 -4.03 12.79 -0.90
CA LYS A 115 -3.97 14.06 -0.17
C LYS A 115 -3.57 13.84 1.30
N ALA A 116 -4.19 12.87 1.97
CA ALA A 116 -3.85 12.54 3.36
C ALA A 116 -2.40 12.05 3.50
N VAL A 117 -1.93 11.20 2.58
CA VAL A 117 -0.54 10.70 2.53
C VAL A 117 0.46 11.85 2.32
N GLN A 118 0.15 12.80 1.45
CA GLN A 118 0.96 14.00 1.22
C GLN A 118 0.97 14.92 2.44
N GLU A 119 -0.17 15.13 3.10
CA GLU A 119 -0.28 15.91 4.34
C GLU A 119 0.49 15.26 5.51
N ALA A 120 0.62 13.93 5.51
CA ALA A 120 1.48 13.17 6.43
C ALA A 120 2.98 13.25 6.07
N GLY A 121 3.34 13.95 5.00
CA GLY A 121 4.73 14.29 4.63
C GLY A 121 5.38 13.34 3.62
N TYR A 122 4.64 12.43 2.99
CA TYR A 122 5.18 11.61 1.91
C TYR A 122 5.06 12.31 0.56
N HIS A 123 6.22 12.58 -0.05
CA HIS A 123 6.33 13.20 -1.38
C HIS A 123 7.13 12.33 -2.35
N GLY A 124 7.30 11.04 -2.03
CA GLY A 124 7.98 10.07 -2.88
C GLY A 124 7.14 9.65 -4.10
N PRO A 125 7.65 8.69 -4.89
CA PRO A 125 6.92 8.11 -6.01
C PRO A 125 5.56 7.52 -5.56
N ILE A 126 4.58 7.62 -6.44
CA ILE A 126 3.31 6.90 -6.31
C ILE A 126 3.41 5.69 -7.23
N GLU A 127 3.32 4.50 -6.66
CA GLU A 127 3.49 3.25 -7.38
C GLU A 127 2.15 2.73 -7.90
N VAL A 128 2.06 2.38 -9.18
CA VAL A 128 0.88 1.71 -9.72
C VAL A 128 1.09 0.21 -9.63
N GLU A 129 0.33 -0.46 -8.77
CA GLU A 129 0.44 -1.91 -8.54
C GLU A 129 -0.89 -2.60 -8.90
N ILE A 130 -0.91 -3.37 -9.99
CA ILE A 130 -2.15 -4.00 -10.46
C ILE A 130 -1.93 -5.46 -10.84
N MET A 131 -2.56 -6.34 -10.05
CA MET A 131 -2.73 -7.76 -10.36
C MET A 131 -4.11 -7.95 -10.98
N ASN A 132 -4.15 -8.17 -12.30
CA ASN A 132 -5.38 -8.36 -13.06
C ASN A 132 -5.11 -9.14 -14.34
N GLN A 133 -5.84 -10.25 -14.56
CA GLN A 133 -5.58 -11.11 -15.72
C GLN A 133 -5.87 -10.42 -17.05
N ASP A 134 -6.99 -9.68 -17.14
CA ASP A 134 -7.36 -8.97 -18.38
C ASP A 134 -6.27 -7.99 -18.80
N LEU A 135 -5.66 -7.27 -17.84
CA LEU A 135 -4.56 -6.35 -18.10
C LEU A 135 -3.25 -7.10 -18.45
N TRP A 136 -3.00 -8.25 -17.85
CA TRP A 136 -1.82 -9.07 -18.18
C TRP A 136 -1.90 -9.69 -19.58
N ASP A 137 -3.12 -9.93 -20.08
CA ASP A 137 -3.35 -10.46 -21.42
C ASP A 137 -3.29 -9.38 -22.52
N MET A 138 -3.23 -8.09 -22.15
CA MET A 138 -3.06 -6.97 -23.08
C MET A 138 -1.58 -6.78 -23.50
N PRO A 139 -1.32 -6.19 -24.69
CA PRO A 139 0.03 -5.75 -25.05
C PRO A 139 0.58 -4.75 -24.03
N GLY A 140 1.85 -4.92 -23.62
CA GLY A 140 2.45 -4.12 -22.54
C GLY A 140 2.46 -2.60 -22.82
N ASP A 141 2.68 -2.19 -24.07
CA ASP A 141 2.67 -0.77 -24.45
C ASP A 141 1.27 -0.14 -24.33
N ASP A 142 0.22 -0.92 -24.59
CA ASP A 142 -1.16 -0.49 -24.44
C ASP A 142 -1.52 -0.34 -22.96
N VAL A 143 -1.08 -1.29 -22.12
CA VAL A 143 -1.24 -1.22 -20.65
C VAL A 143 -0.54 0.02 -20.10
N LEU A 144 0.70 0.27 -20.51
CA LEU A 144 1.46 1.43 -20.04
C LEU A 144 0.83 2.76 -20.51
N THR A 145 0.33 2.80 -21.74
CA THR A 145 -0.37 3.98 -22.28
C THR A 145 -1.64 4.26 -21.49
N LEU A 146 -2.46 3.24 -21.24
CA LEU A 146 -3.65 3.34 -20.40
C LEU A 146 -3.30 3.77 -18.97
N MET A 147 -2.29 3.14 -18.36
CA MET A 147 -1.84 3.44 -17.01
C MET A 147 -1.45 4.91 -16.85
N LYS A 148 -0.70 5.47 -17.79
CA LYS A 148 -0.30 6.89 -17.78
C LYS A 148 -1.50 7.82 -17.88
N ASP A 149 -2.44 7.53 -18.77
CA ASP A 149 -3.67 8.31 -18.92
C ASP A 149 -4.50 8.30 -17.62
N ARG A 150 -4.68 7.12 -17.03
CA ARG A 150 -5.45 6.94 -15.80
C ARG A 150 -4.77 7.56 -14.58
N PHE A 151 -3.45 7.48 -14.50
CA PHE A 151 -2.67 8.13 -13.45
C PHE A 151 -2.92 9.64 -13.45
N VAL A 152 -2.76 10.32 -14.58
CA VAL A 152 -2.99 11.77 -14.69
C VAL A 152 -4.43 12.15 -14.35
N LYS A 153 -5.40 11.31 -14.74
CA LYS A 153 -6.83 11.61 -14.58
C LYS A 153 -7.42 11.28 -13.22
N HIS A 154 -6.81 10.38 -12.43
CA HIS A 154 -7.47 9.82 -11.23
C HIS A 154 -6.59 9.80 -9.98
N VAL A 155 -5.28 9.95 -10.13
CA VAL A 155 -4.31 9.96 -9.02
C VAL A 155 -3.88 11.39 -8.73
#